data_AF-A0A2D4PZB1-F1
#
_entry.id   AF-A0A2D4PZB1-F1
#
_cell.length_a   1.000
_cell.length_b   1.000
_cell.length_c   1.000
_cell.angle_alpha   90.00
_cell.angle_beta   90.00
_cell.angle_gamma   90.00
#
_symmetry.space_group_name_H-M   'P 1'
#
loop_
_entity.id
_entity.type
_entity.pdbx_description
1 polymer ?
#
loop_
_entity_poly.entity_id
_entity_poly.type
_entity_poly.pdbx_seq_one_letter_code
_entity_poly.pdbx_strand_id
1 'polypeptide(L)'
;ELGIAALRRVLTAYAFRNPTIGYCQAMNIVTSVLLLYCNEEEAFWLLVALCERMLPDYYNTRVVGALVDQGIFEELTRDCLPQLSEKMQDLGVISSISLSWFLTLFLSVMPFESAVVVVDCFFYEGIKVILQVSLAILDANMDKLLNCCDEGEAMTVLGRYLDN
;
A
#
# COMPACT_ATOMS: atom_id res chain seq x y z
N GLU A 1 5.69 8.87 -24.39
CA GLU A 1 7.11 8.44 -24.34
C GLU A 1 7.93 9.16 -23.28
N LEU A 2 7.78 10.48 -23.10
CA LEU A 2 8.54 11.27 -22.13
C LEU A 2 8.40 10.76 -20.67
N GLY A 3 7.17 10.51 -20.19
CA GLY A 3 6.92 10.07 -18.81
C GLY A 3 7.47 8.67 -18.50
N ILE A 4 7.31 7.70 -19.40
CA ILE A 4 7.85 6.34 -19.24
C ILE A 4 9.39 6.37 -19.22
N ALA A 5 10.01 7.24 -20.01
CA ALA A 5 11.46 7.39 -20.00
C ALA A 5 11.98 7.99 -18.69
N ALA A 6 11.30 9.00 -18.14
CA ALA A 6 11.61 9.58 -16.83
C ALA A 6 11.47 8.53 -15.71
N LEU A 7 10.36 7.79 -15.68
CA LEU A 7 10.13 6.71 -14.73
C LEU A 7 11.26 5.67 -14.77
N ARG A 8 11.65 5.22 -15.97
CA ARG A 8 12.76 4.27 -16.13
C ARG A 8 14.08 4.83 -15.60
N ARG A 9 14.39 6.10 -15.85
CA ARG A 9 15.64 6.72 -15.35
C ARG A 9 15.65 6.78 -13.83
N VAL A 10 14.57 7.23 -13.20
CA VAL A 10 14.48 7.32 -11.73
C VAL A 10 14.60 5.95 -11.08
N LEU A 11 13.82 4.96 -11.54
CA LEU A 11 13.87 3.59 -10.99
C LEU A 11 15.24 2.93 -11.22
N THR A 12 15.85 3.13 -12.39
CA THR A 12 17.19 2.61 -12.68
C THR A 12 18.24 3.26 -11.78
N ALA A 13 18.19 4.59 -11.61
CA ALA A 13 19.07 5.31 -10.71
C ALA A 13 18.93 4.82 -9.26
N TYR A 14 17.70 4.55 -8.80
CA TYR A 14 17.46 3.98 -7.47
C TYR A 14 18.09 2.59 -7.34
N ALA A 15 17.85 1.69 -8.31
CA ALA A 15 18.41 0.35 -8.29
C ALA A 15 19.95 0.35 -8.26
N PHE A 16 20.60 1.33 -8.91
CA PHE A 16 22.04 1.54 -8.80
C PHE A 16 22.47 2.11 -7.44
N ARG A 17 21.68 3.02 -6.87
CA ARG A 17 21.96 3.65 -5.57
C ARG A 17 21.88 2.67 -4.41
N ASN A 18 20.95 1.71 -4.44
CA ASN A 18 20.79 0.69 -3.42
C ASN A 18 20.57 -0.69 -4.03
N PRO A 19 21.64 -1.41 -4.42
CA PRO A 19 21.54 -2.73 -5.04
C PRO A 19 20.96 -3.82 -4.13
N THR A 20 20.98 -3.61 -2.81
CA THR A 20 20.40 -4.56 -1.84
C THR A 20 18.87 -4.60 -1.93
N ILE A 21 18.24 -3.45 -2.17
CA ILE A 21 16.80 -3.36 -2.47
C ILE A 21 16.57 -3.59 -3.97
N GLY A 22 17.36 -2.93 -4.83
CA GLY A 22 17.22 -2.99 -6.27
C GLY A 22 15.89 -2.39 -6.75
N TYR A 23 15.23 -3.05 -7.68
CA TYR A 23 13.90 -2.69 -8.16
C TYR A 23 12.86 -3.70 -7.65
N CYS A 24 11.85 -3.21 -6.95
CA CYS A 24 10.66 -3.97 -6.58
C CYS A 24 9.47 -3.51 -7.43
N GLN A 25 8.60 -4.45 -7.84
CA GLN A 25 7.51 -4.19 -8.78
C GLN A 25 6.60 -3.05 -8.33
N ALA A 26 6.29 -2.91 -7.04
CA ALA A 26 5.41 -1.84 -6.57
C ALA A 26 6.00 -0.42 -6.69
N MET A 27 7.31 -0.29 -6.83
CA MET A 27 7.98 1.00 -6.90
C MET A 27 7.59 1.80 -8.14
N ASN A 28 7.26 1.14 -9.25
CA ASN A 28 6.89 1.85 -10.48
C ASN A 28 5.58 2.65 -10.31
N ILE A 29 4.61 2.13 -9.55
CA ILE A 29 3.34 2.78 -9.27
C ILE A 29 3.60 4.04 -8.45
N VAL A 30 4.28 3.91 -7.31
CA VAL A 30 4.56 5.05 -6.43
C VAL A 30 5.41 6.10 -7.16
N THR A 31 6.48 5.69 -7.82
CA THR A 31 7.37 6.61 -8.55
C THR A 31 6.65 7.32 -9.70
N SER A 32 5.72 6.64 -10.39
CA SER A 32 4.96 7.27 -11.46
C SER A 32 4.09 8.42 -10.93
N VAL A 33 3.51 8.28 -9.74
CA VAL A 33 2.71 9.34 -9.10
C VAL A 33 3.61 10.47 -8.61
N LEU A 34 4.76 10.18 -8.00
CA LEU A 34 5.73 11.20 -7.60
C LEU A 34 6.14 12.08 -8.80
N LEU A 35 6.36 11.47 -9.97
CA LEU A 35 6.72 12.18 -11.21
C LEU A 35 5.61 13.06 -11.80
N LEU A 36 4.36 12.95 -11.32
CA LEU A 36 3.28 13.86 -11.71
C LEU A 36 3.39 15.21 -11.01
N TYR A 37 4.01 15.25 -9.83
CA TYR A 37 4.08 16.44 -8.97
C TYR A 37 5.49 17.00 -8.80
N CYS A 38 6.50 16.20 -9.14
CA CYS A 38 7.91 16.50 -8.93
C CYS A 38 8.72 16.34 -10.20
N ASN A 39 9.87 17.01 -10.28
CA ASN A 39 10.87 16.70 -11.30
C ASN A 39 11.58 15.37 -11.00
N GLU A 40 12.41 14.86 -11.93
CA GLU A 40 13.08 13.56 -11.78
C GLU A 40 13.99 13.46 -10.55
N GLU A 41 14.69 14.53 -10.20
CA GLU A 41 15.60 14.56 -9.05
C GLU A 41 14.80 14.53 -7.73
N GLU A 42 13.76 15.35 -7.63
CA GLU A 42 12.86 15.37 -6.48
C GLU A 42 12.16 14.02 -6.30
N ALA A 43 11.61 13.45 -7.38
CA ALA A 43 10.98 12.13 -7.35
C ALA A 43 11.97 11.02 -6.95
N PHE A 44 13.23 11.12 -7.38
CA PHE A 44 14.29 10.20 -6.95
C PHE A 44 14.54 10.29 -5.44
N TRP A 45 14.69 11.48 -4.89
CA TRP A 45 14.94 11.64 -3.45
C TRP A 45 13.73 11.27 -2.59
N LEU A 46 12.51 11.53 -3.06
CA LEU A 46 11.28 11.04 -2.42
C LEU A 46 11.21 9.52 -2.43
N LEU A 47 11.56 8.86 -3.54
CA LEU A 47 11.64 7.40 -3.61
C LEU A 47 12.69 6.83 -2.65
N VAL A 48 13.86 7.48 -2.54
CA VAL A 48 14.91 7.11 -1.57
C VAL A 48 14.38 7.24 -0.14
N ALA A 49 13.73 8.35 0.20
CA ALA A 49 13.16 8.55 1.52
C ALA A 49 12.08 7.49 1.83
N LEU A 50 11.21 7.21 0.87
CA LEU A 50 10.18 6.20 0.99
C LEU A 50 10.77 4.83 1.31
N CYS A 51 11.67 4.32 0.47
CA CYS A 51 12.17 2.95 0.57
C CYS A 51 13.21 2.74 1.67
N GLU A 52 14.05 3.73 1.98
CA GLU A 52 15.15 3.58 2.95
C GLU A 52 14.81 4.09 4.35
N ARG A 53 13.78 4.95 4.50
CA ARG A 53 13.47 5.60 5.79
C ARG A 53 12.03 5.38 6.25
N MET A 54 11.05 5.59 5.37
CA MET A 54 9.64 5.57 5.78
C MET A 54 9.06 4.16 5.80
N LEU A 55 9.49 3.31 4.86
CA LEU A 55 9.07 1.92 4.70
C LEU A 55 10.29 0.98 4.70
N PRO A 56 11.06 0.92 5.80
CA PRO A 56 12.22 0.05 5.88
C PRO A 56 11.82 -1.41 5.63
N ASP A 57 12.60 -2.11 4.81
CA ASP A 57 12.39 -3.52 4.46
C ASP A 57 11.09 -3.87 3.71
N TYR A 58 10.35 -2.89 3.21
CA TYR A 58 9.16 -3.13 2.39
C TYR A 58 9.48 -3.61 0.98
N TYR A 59 10.48 -3.01 0.34
CA TYR A 59 10.77 -3.21 -1.08
C TYR A 59 11.91 -4.20 -1.35
N ASN A 60 12.41 -4.90 -0.33
CA ASN A 60 13.42 -5.94 -0.51
C ASN A 60 12.76 -7.25 -1.03
N THR A 61 13.57 -8.24 -1.39
CA THR A 61 13.08 -9.52 -1.96
C THR A 61 12.18 -10.34 -1.03
N ARG A 62 12.19 -10.05 0.27
CA ARG A 62 11.42 -10.77 1.28
C ARG A 62 10.26 -9.96 1.84
N VAL A 63 10.14 -8.68 1.46
CA VAL A 63 9.11 -7.73 1.89
C VAL A 63 8.84 -7.77 3.41
N VAL A 64 9.89 -7.99 4.21
CA VAL A 64 9.79 -8.30 5.65
C VAL A 64 9.08 -7.19 6.40
N GLY A 65 9.38 -5.93 6.09
CA GLY A 65 8.72 -4.78 6.74
C GLY A 65 7.21 -4.79 6.49
N ALA A 66 6.79 -5.07 5.25
CA ALA A 66 5.38 -5.13 4.91
C ALA A 66 4.65 -6.30 5.61
N LEU A 67 5.32 -7.45 5.80
CA LEU A 67 4.77 -8.58 6.55
C LEU A 67 4.66 -8.29 8.04
N VAL A 68 5.60 -7.53 8.62
CA VAL A 68 5.51 -7.07 10.01
C VAL A 68 4.30 -6.16 10.19
N ASP A 69 4.12 -5.18 9.29
CA ASP A 69 2.97 -4.27 9.36
C ASP A 69 1.65 -4.95 9.01
N GLN A 70 1.65 -6.02 8.21
CA GLN A 70 0.49 -6.91 8.07
C GLN A 70 0.12 -7.54 9.42
N GLY A 71 1.10 -8.07 10.18
CA GLY A 71 0.84 -8.63 11.51
C GLY A 71 0.28 -7.59 12.48
N ILE A 72 0.78 -6.35 12.43
CA ILE A 72 0.23 -5.22 13.19
C ILE A 72 -1.21 -4.92 12.77
N PHE A 73 -1.50 -4.94 11.46
CA PHE A 73 -2.85 -4.73 10.96
C PHE A 73 -3.82 -5.84 11.39
N GLU A 74 -3.38 -7.10 11.44
CA GLU A 74 -4.15 -8.23 11.98
C GLU A 74 -4.49 -8.02 13.46
N GLU A 75 -3.52 -7.58 14.27
CA GLU A 75 -3.72 -7.27 15.69
C GLU A 75 -4.67 -6.08 15.89
N LEU A 76 -4.46 -5.00 15.14
CA LEU A 76 -5.36 -3.84 15.17
C LEU A 76 -6.79 -4.18 14.75
N THR A 77 -6.95 -5.09 13.78
CA THR A 77 -8.29 -5.56 13.37
C THR A 77 -8.96 -6.35 14.49
N ARG A 78 -8.19 -7.16 15.23
CA ARG A 78 -8.69 -7.88 16.41
C ARG A 78 -9.13 -6.94 17.52
N ASP A 79 -8.34 -5.89 17.77
CA ASP A 79 -8.60 -4.95 18.86
C ASP A 79 -9.72 -3.95 18.53
N CYS A 80 -9.73 -3.42 17.30
CA CYS A 80 -10.67 -2.38 16.88
C CYS A 80 -11.98 -2.94 16.30
N LEU A 81 -11.91 -4.08 15.59
CA LEU A 81 -13.03 -4.70 14.87
C LEU A 81 -13.21 -6.18 15.24
N PRO A 82 -13.37 -6.51 16.54
CA PRO A 82 -13.36 -7.91 17.02
C PRO A 82 -14.44 -8.80 16.40
N GLN A 83 -15.56 -8.22 15.97
CA GLN A 83 -16.64 -8.95 15.30
C GLN A 83 -16.21 -9.47 13.92
N LEU A 84 -15.30 -8.75 13.27
CA LEU A 84 -14.85 -9.02 11.91
C LEU A 84 -13.55 -9.83 11.87
N SER A 85 -12.75 -9.77 12.94
CA SER A 85 -11.39 -10.32 12.94
C SER A 85 -11.31 -11.82 12.67
N GLU A 86 -12.15 -12.62 13.34
CA GLU A 86 -12.17 -14.08 13.15
C GLU A 86 -12.56 -14.45 11.72
N LYS A 87 -13.61 -13.79 11.20
CA LYS A 87 -14.10 -13.99 9.83
C LYS A 87 -13.04 -13.64 8.78
N MET A 88 -12.34 -12.51 8.94
CA MET A 88 -11.30 -12.10 7.98
C MET A 88 -10.07 -12.99 8.05
N GLN A 89 -9.75 -13.52 9.22
CA GLN A 89 -8.68 -14.50 9.40
C GLN A 89 -9.02 -15.83 8.72
N ASP A 90 -10.23 -16.35 8.94
CA ASP A 90 -10.70 -17.60 8.32
C ASP A 90 -10.74 -17.51 6.79
N LEU A 91 -11.12 -16.35 6.25
CA LEU A 91 -11.16 -16.11 4.82
C LEU A 91 -9.79 -15.76 4.21
N GLY A 92 -8.75 -15.50 5.02
CA GLY A 92 -7.43 -15.10 4.53
C GLY A 92 -7.36 -13.69 3.91
N VAL A 93 -8.41 -12.87 4.07
CA VAL A 93 -8.58 -11.58 3.37
C VAL A 93 -7.49 -10.58 3.75
N ILE A 94 -7.11 -10.52 5.03
CA ILE A 94 -6.08 -9.57 5.50
C ILE A 94 -4.75 -9.81 4.79
N SER A 95 -4.33 -11.07 4.67
CA SER A 95 -3.09 -11.41 3.97
C SER A 95 -3.14 -11.00 2.49
N SER A 96 -4.29 -11.19 1.84
CA SER A 96 -4.46 -10.89 0.41
C SER A 96 -4.48 -9.40 0.09
N ILE A 97 -5.05 -8.55 0.97
CA ILE A 97 -5.14 -7.11 0.74
C ILE A 97 -3.87 -6.36 1.17
N SER A 98 -3.22 -6.78 2.26
CA SER A 98 -2.21 -5.97 2.96
C SER A 98 -1.03 -5.61 2.06
N LEU A 99 -0.44 -6.58 1.37
CA LEU A 99 0.71 -6.32 0.51
C LEU A 99 0.35 -5.37 -0.65
N SER A 100 -0.81 -5.56 -1.27
CA SER A 100 -1.29 -4.71 -2.37
C SER A 100 -1.49 -3.26 -1.91
N TRP A 101 -2.16 -3.08 -0.78
CA TRP A 101 -2.46 -1.76 -0.22
C TRP A 101 -1.21 -1.05 0.29
N PHE A 102 -0.33 -1.76 0.99
CA PHE A 102 0.79 -1.15 1.71
C PHE A 102 1.94 -0.82 0.78
N LEU A 103 2.33 -1.73 -0.12
CA LEU A 103 3.46 -1.53 -1.03
C LEU A 103 3.21 -0.40 -2.03
N THR A 104 1.94 -0.16 -2.36
CA THR A 104 1.53 0.87 -3.33
C THR A 104 0.95 2.11 -2.67
N LEU A 105 0.84 2.17 -1.35
CA LEU A 105 0.17 3.27 -0.62
C LEU A 105 -1.25 3.52 -1.15
N PHE A 106 -2.01 2.45 -1.39
CA PHE A 106 -3.34 2.45 -2.01
C PHE A 106 -3.44 2.96 -3.47
N LEU A 107 -2.35 3.39 -4.10
CA LEU A 107 -2.35 3.94 -5.46
C LEU A 107 -2.84 2.95 -6.52
N SER A 108 -2.80 1.65 -6.27
CA SER A 108 -3.27 0.63 -7.22
C SER A 108 -4.73 0.20 -7.03
N VAL A 109 -5.41 0.69 -5.98
CA VAL A 109 -6.74 0.19 -5.60
C VAL A 109 -7.80 1.28 -5.42
N MET A 110 -7.42 2.55 -5.32
CA MET A 110 -8.34 3.68 -5.16
C MET A 110 -8.35 4.61 -6.38
N PRO A 111 -9.42 5.40 -6.59
CA PRO A 111 -9.43 6.55 -7.47
C PRO A 111 -8.24 7.46 -7.21
N PHE A 112 -7.66 7.96 -8.30
CA PHE A 112 -6.41 8.71 -8.25
C PHE A 112 -6.46 9.90 -7.28
N GLU A 113 -7.55 10.68 -7.27
CA GLU A 113 -7.71 11.84 -6.39
C GLU A 113 -7.66 11.44 -4.90
N SER A 114 -8.37 10.37 -4.52
CA SER A 114 -8.37 9.84 -3.16
C SER A 114 -7.01 9.26 -2.77
N ALA A 115 -6.39 8.52 -3.69
CA ALA A 115 -5.11 7.86 -3.42
C ALA A 115 -3.98 8.88 -3.20
N VAL A 116 -3.95 9.99 -3.93
CA VAL A 116 -2.96 11.06 -3.72
C VAL A 116 -3.12 11.71 -2.34
N VAL A 117 -4.34 11.90 -1.85
CA VAL A 117 -4.58 12.41 -0.48
C VAL A 117 -4.03 11.44 0.57
N VAL A 118 -4.19 10.13 0.37
CA VAL A 118 -3.59 9.11 1.26
C VAL A 118 -2.07 9.20 1.23
N VAL A 119 -1.46 9.39 0.05
CA VAL A 119 0.00 9.56 -0.10
C VAL A 119 0.49 10.83 0.62
N ASP A 120 -0.21 11.96 0.51
CA ASP A 120 0.13 13.20 1.23
C ASP A 120 0.12 12.99 2.74
N CYS A 121 -0.94 12.33 3.24
CA CYS A 121 -1.07 12.01 4.66
C CYS A 121 0.02 11.02 5.12
N PHE A 122 0.39 10.06 4.27
CA PHE A 122 1.51 9.15 4.53
C PHE A 122 2.85 9.90 4.62
N PHE A 123 3.14 10.87 3.74
CA PHE A 123 4.37 11.64 3.85
C PHE A 123 4.45 12.49 5.12
N TYR A 124 3.32 12.81 5.73
CA TYR A 124 3.23 13.57 6.98
C TYR A 124 3.30 12.68 8.24
N GLU A 125 2.52 11.59 8.31
CA GLU A 125 2.36 10.75 9.53
C GLU A 125 2.99 9.34 9.40
N GLY A 126 3.44 8.94 8.22
CA GLY A 126 4.04 7.63 7.95
C GLY A 126 3.02 6.48 7.89
N ILE A 127 3.50 5.26 8.15
CA ILE A 127 2.73 4.02 7.96
C ILE A 127 1.43 3.94 8.77
N LYS A 128 1.35 4.67 9.88
CA LYS A 128 0.15 4.76 10.71
C LYS A 128 -1.10 5.14 9.91
N VAL A 129 -0.98 6.07 8.96
CA VAL A 129 -2.12 6.48 8.13
C VAL A 129 -2.62 5.31 7.26
N ILE A 130 -1.70 4.53 6.69
CA ILE A 130 -2.05 3.38 5.85
C ILE A 130 -2.86 2.37 6.68
N LEU A 131 -2.40 2.04 7.89
CA LEU A 131 -3.10 1.13 8.80
C LEU A 131 -4.47 1.69 9.22
N GLN A 132 -4.56 2.98 9.52
CA GLN A 132 -5.83 3.63 9.89
C GLN A 132 -6.84 3.62 8.75
N VAL A 133 -6.40 3.91 7.52
CA VAL A 133 -7.24 3.84 6.32
C VAL A 133 -7.69 2.40 6.08
N SER A 134 -6.80 1.41 6.21
CA SER A 134 -7.16 -0.01 6.10
C SER A 134 -8.24 -0.42 7.08
N LEU A 135 -8.13 -0.04 8.36
CA LEU A 135 -9.15 -0.32 9.37
C LEU A 135 -10.48 0.37 9.04
N ALA A 136 -10.43 1.63 8.62
CA ALA A 136 -11.63 2.39 8.26
C ALA A 136 -12.36 1.75 7.07
N ILE A 137 -11.64 1.22 6.08
CA ILE A 137 -12.24 0.50 4.94
C ILE A 137 -12.93 -0.79 5.41
N LEU A 138 -12.30 -1.56 6.31
CA LEU A 138 -12.90 -2.77 6.87
C LEU A 138 -14.16 -2.44 7.68
N ASP A 139 -14.08 -1.43 8.55
CA ASP A 139 -15.20 -0.97 9.38
C ASP A 139 -16.39 -0.50 8.52
N ALA A 140 -16.13 0.33 7.51
CA ALA A 140 -17.15 0.83 6.59
C ALA A 140 -17.86 -0.28 5.78
N ASN A 141 -17.25 -1.46 5.67
CA ASN A 141 -17.81 -2.62 4.96
C ASN A 141 -18.18 -3.78 5.89
N MET A 142 -18.17 -3.58 7.22
CA MET A 142 -18.32 -4.64 8.22
C MET A 142 -19.52 -5.55 7.95
N ASP A 143 -20.72 -5.00 7.80
CA ASP A 143 -21.94 -5.79 7.57
C ASP A 143 -21.85 -6.66 6.32
N LYS A 144 -21.26 -6.15 5.23
CA LYS A 144 -21.12 -6.90 3.98
C LYS A 144 -20.09 -8.02 4.13
N LEU A 145 -18.96 -7.71 4.76
CA LEU A 145 -17.85 -8.65 4.94
C LEU A 145 -18.21 -9.80 5.88
N LEU A 146 -19.02 -9.55 6.92
CA LEU A 146 -19.54 -10.60 7.81
C LEU A 146 -20.41 -11.61 7.07
N ASN A 147 -21.12 -11.16 6.03
CA ASN A 147 -22.01 -12.00 5.22
C ASN A 147 -21.30 -12.70 4.06
N CYS A 148 -20.01 -12.45 3.83
CA CYS A 148 -19.26 -13.14 2.77
C CYS A 148 -19.02 -14.62 3.11
N CYS A 149 -19.09 -15.49 2.10
CA CYS A 149 -18.87 -16.93 2.25
C CYS A 149 -17.43 -17.35 1.95
N ASP A 150 -16.73 -16.59 1.10
CA ASP A 150 -15.35 -16.87 0.70
C ASP A 150 -14.53 -15.58 0.50
N GLU A 151 -13.22 -15.75 0.29
CA GLU A 151 -12.27 -14.68 0.01
C GLU A 151 -12.67 -13.85 -1.21
N GLY A 152 -13.14 -14.48 -2.29
CA GLY A 152 -13.47 -13.81 -3.55
C GLY A 152 -14.65 -12.84 -3.42
N GLU A 153 -15.66 -13.22 -2.64
CA GLU A 153 -16.78 -12.34 -2.29
C GLU A 153 -16.29 -11.11 -1.50
N ALA A 154 -15.45 -11.33 -0.48
CA ALA A 154 -14.88 -10.25 0.33
C ALA A 154 -14.03 -9.29 -0.52
N MET A 155 -13.17 -9.83 -1.40
CA MET A 155 -12.38 -9.04 -2.34
C MET A 155 -13.25 -8.24 -3.30
N THR A 156 -14.39 -8.79 -3.73
CA THR A 156 -15.36 -8.07 -4.57
C THR A 156 -16.03 -6.92 -3.82
N VAL A 157 -16.39 -7.13 -2.55
CA VAL A 157 -16.96 -6.07 -1.69
C VAL A 157 -15.96 -4.93 -1.52
N LEU A 158 -14.72 -5.24 -1.17
CA LEU A 158 -13.66 -4.26 -0.96
C LEU A 158 -13.29 -3.53 -2.25
N GLY A 159 -13.15 -4.26 -3.36
CA GLY A 159 -12.88 -3.67 -4.67
C GLY A 159 -13.97 -2.66 -5.07
N ARG A 160 -15.25 -3.05 -4.97
CA ARG A 160 -16.35 -2.12 -5.27
C ARG A 160 -16.38 -0.90 -4.35
N TYR A 161 -16.03 -1.05 -3.07
CA TYR A 161 -15.96 0.09 -2.17
C TYR A 161 -14.85 1.05 -2.58
N LEU A 162 -13.69 0.51 -2.94
CA LEU A 162 -12.52 1.29 -3.32
C LEU A 162 -12.61 1.86 -4.73
N ASP A 163 -13.46 1.34 -5.62
CA ASP A 163 -13.70 1.88 -6.97
C ASP A 163 -14.59 3.15 -6.99
N ASN A 164 -15.33 3.42 -5.91
CA ASN A 164 -16.29 4.53 -5.80
C ASN A 164 -15.72 5.72 -5.02
#